data_AF-A0A329K9W7-F1
#
_entry.id   AF-A0A329K9W7-F1
#
_cell.length_a   1.000
_cell.length_b   1.000
_cell.length_c   1.000
_cell.angle_alpha   90.00
_cell.angle_beta   90.00
_cell.angle_gamma   90.00
#
_symmetry.space_group_name_H-M   'P 1'
#
loop_
_entity.id
_entity.type
_entity.pdbx_description
1 polymer ?
#
loop_
_entity_poly.entity_id
_entity_poly.type
_entity_poly.pdbx_seq_one_letter_code
_entity_poly.pdbx_strand_id
1 'polypeptide(L)'
;MQIYGLGLRRFQHTEAELDIPTNYFDFVYSIYGIGWTIDLEGTFSKIAAYLKKDGIFIFSWHHTLNYCVGWSCSQRKDVIENGTLVFNKSYFDESYFRMPVDGSEIILCNRKISTYINALAQAGFVVEQMVEQTDKETMEAVIQC
;
A
#
# COMPACT_ATOMS: atom_id res chain seq x y z
N MET A 1 13.69 6.48 1.40
CA MET A 1 14.05 5.10 1.81
C MET A 1 14.09 4.23 0.57
N GLN A 2 15.27 3.99 -0.01
CA GLN A 2 15.45 3.07 -1.13
C GLN A 2 15.39 1.63 -0.60
N ILE A 3 14.44 0.84 -1.08
CA ILE A 3 14.45 -0.61 -0.85
C ILE A 3 15.36 -1.22 -1.92
N TYR A 4 16.57 -1.65 -1.54
CA TYR A 4 17.42 -2.50 -2.36
C TYR A 4 17.29 -3.96 -1.89
N GLY A 5 16.99 -4.88 -2.81
CA GLY A 5 16.96 -6.35 -2.64
C GLY A 5 15.59 -6.96 -2.96
N LEU A 6 15.42 -8.09 -3.67
CA LEU A 6 16.31 -9.15 -4.15
C LEU A 6 15.60 -9.87 -5.33
N GLY A 7 16.38 -10.59 -6.17
CA GLY A 7 16.00 -11.22 -7.44
C GLY A 7 14.59 -11.81 -7.60
N LEU A 8 13.87 -11.30 -8.61
CA LEU A 8 12.59 -11.81 -9.09
C LEU A 8 12.80 -13.10 -9.90
N ARG A 9 12.46 -14.26 -9.33
CA ARG A 9 12.03 -15.42 -10.14
C ARG A 9 10.51 -15.43 -10.22
N ARG A 10 10.00 -15.63 -11.42
CA ARG A 10 8.57 -15.70 -11.74
C ARG A 10 7.89 -16.81 -10.93
N PHE A 11 7.21 -16.45 -9.85
CA PHE A 11 6.18 -17.26 -9.23
C PHE A 11 4.82 -16.65 -9.59
N GLN A 12 4.13 -17.22 -10.57
CA GLN A 12 2.68 -17.07 -10.64
C GLN A 12 2.12 -17.95 -9.52
N HIS A 13 1.95 -17.38 -8.34
CA HIS A 13 1.15 -18.00 -7.29
C HIS A 13 -0.11 -17.15 -7.15
N THR A 14 -1.17 -17.60 -7.81
CA THR A 14 -2.51 -17.30 -7.33
C THR A 14 -2.55 -17.81 -5.89
N GLU A 15 -3.02 -17.04 -4.91
CA GLU A 15 -3.25 -17.50 -3.51
C GLU A 15 -4.24 -18.71 -3.41
N ALA A 16 -4.60 -19.33 -4.52
CA ALA A 16 -5.33 -20.58 -4.54
C ALA A 16 -4.40 -21.67 -3.99
N GLU A 17 -4.70 -22.11 -2.76
CA GLU A 17 -4.15 -23.29 -2.06
C GLU A 17 -2.89 -23.09 -1.21
N LEU A 18 -2.74 -21.95 -0.53
CA LEU A 18 -1.98 -21.95 0.73
C LEU A 18 -2.91 -22.43 1.84
N ASP A 19 -2.57 -23.55 2.48
CA ASP A 19 -3.29 -24.13 3.63
C ASP A 19 -2.99 -23.32 4.92
N ILE A 20 -3.29 -22.01 4.86
CA ILE A 20 -3.10 -21.09 5.99
C ILE A 20 -4.25 -21.33 6.96
N PRO A 21 -3.98 -21.66 8.23
CA PRO A 21 -5.02 -21.97 9.19
C PRO A 21 -5.88 -20.73 9.48
N THR A 22 -7.18 -20.95 9.53
CA THR A 22 -8.15 -19.93 9.94
C THR A 22 -8.23 -19.82 11.46
N ASN A 23 -8.62 -18.65 11.97
CA ASN A 23 -8.80 -18.39 13.41
C ASN A 23 -7.57 -18.82 14.26
N TYR A 24 -6.36 -18.54 13.76
CA TYR A 24 -5.13 -19.06 14.33
C TYR A 24 -4.20 -17.97 14.84
N PHE A 25 -4.05 -16.88 14.08
CA PHE A 25 -3.08 -15.84 14.40
C PHE A 25 -3.67 -14.79 15.34
N ASP A 26 -2.92 -14.39 16.35
CA ASP A 26 -3.27 -13.22 17.18
C ASP A 26 -2.90 -11.90 16.47
N PHE A 27 -1.87 -11.94 15.62
CA PHE A 27 -1.38 -10.79 14.87
C PHE A 27 -1.06 -11.16 13.42
N VAL A 28 -1.43 -10.30 12.49
CA VAL A 28 -0.94 -10.31 11.11
C VAL A 28 -0.34 -8.93 10.83
N TYR A 29 0.83 -8.90 10.17
CA TYR A 29 1.41 -7.65 9.73
C TYR A 29 1.88 -7.68 8.28
N SER A 30 1.82 -6.54 7.60
CA SER A 30 2.29 -6.38 6.23
C SER A 30 3.02 -5.05 6.06
N ILE A 31 4.30 -5.10 5.70
CA ILE A 31 5.14 -3.92 5.52
C ILE A 31 5.29 -3.65 4.02
N TYR A 32 4.70 -2.55 3.54
CA TYR A 32 4.69 -2.15 2.13
C TYR A 32 4.16 -3.22 1.14
N GLY A 33 3.41 -4.22 1.62
CA GLY A 33 2.87 -5.31 0.79
C GLY A 33 1.45 -5.07 0.27
N ILE A 34 0.57 -4.48 1.08
CA ILE A 34 -0.86 -4.33 0.75
C ILE A 34 -1.10 -3.47 -0.50
N GLY A 35 -0.26 -2.47 -0.75
CA GLY A 35 -0.39 -1.60 -1.93
C GLY A 35 -0.27 -2.32 -3.29
N TRP A 36 0.23 -3.56 -3.30
CA TRP A 36 0.49 -4.36 -4.50
C TRP A 36 -0.63 -5.34 -4.84
N THR A 37 -1.62 -5.50 -3.96
CA THR A 37 -2.73 -6.42 -4.25
C THR A 37 -3.61 -5.91 -5.39
N ILE A 38 -4.02 -6.82 -6.26
CA ILE A 38 -5.02 -6.58 -7.31
C ILE A 38 -6.46 -6.78 -6.78
N ASP A 39 -6.61 -7.49 -5.67
CA ASP A 39 -7.90 -7.79 -5.03
C ASP A 39 -7.84 -7.41 -3.54
N LEU A 40 -8.09 -6.13 -3.26
CA LEU A 40 -7.94 -5.58 -1.91
C LEU A 40 -8.97 -6.18 -0.94
N GLU A 41 -10.22 -6.32 -1.37
CA GLU A 41 -11.31 -6.87 -0.57
C GLU A 41 -11.06 -8.35 -0.26
N GLY A 42 -10.67 -9.14 -1.27
CA GLY A 42 -10.31 -10.54 -1.08
C GLY A 42 -9.10 -10.73 -0.17
N THR A 43 -8.07 -9.88 -0.32
CA THR A 43 -6.92 -9.87 0.59
C THR A 43 -7.33 -9.60 2.03
N PHE A 44 -8.10 -8.56 2.31
CA PHE A 44 -8.54 -8.26 3.68
C PHE A 44 -9.50 -9.32 4.24
N SER A 45 -10.39 -9.88 3.43
CA SER A 45 -11.28 -10.98 3.85
C SER A 45 -10.49 -12.22 4.28
N LYS A 46 -9.41 -12.57 3.56
CA LYS A 46 -8.53 -13.67 3.94
C LYS A 46 -7.78 -13.38 5.23
N ILE A 47 -7.22 -12.18 5.38
CA ILE A 47 -6.52 -11.78 6.61
C ILE A 47 -7.47 -11.86 7.82
N ALA A 48 -8.71 -11.39 7.68
CA ALA A 48 -9.73 -11.51 8.71
C ALA A 48 -10.00 -12.98 9.09
N ALA A 49 -10.08 -13.88 8.09
CA ALA A 49 -10.29 -15.30 8.34
C ALA A 49 -9.10 -15.99 9.04
N TYR A 50 -7.87 -15.52 8.82
CA TYR A 50 -6.67 -16.06 9.46
C TYR A 50 -6.53 -15.63 10.92
N LEU A 51 -7.04 -14.44 11.26
CA LEU A 51 -7.00 -13.91 12.60
C LEU A 51 -7.99 -14.62 13.52
N LYS A 52 -7.58 -14.79 14.78
CA LYS A 52 -8.49 -15.12 15.87
C LYS A 52 -9.52 -14.00 16.06
N LYS A 53 -10.61 -14.29 16.77
CA LYS A 53 -11.48 -13.24 17.31
C LYS A 53 -10.64 -12.22 18.09
N ASP A 54 -10.88 -10.94 17.80
CA ASP A 54 -10.17 -9.78 18.38
C ASP A 54 -8.66 -9.74 18.04
N GLY A 55 -8.22 -10.50 17.03
CA GLY A 55 -6.86 -10.45 16.49
C GLY A 55 -6.57 -9.15 15.75
N ILE A 56 -5.29 -8.76 15.71
CA ILE A 56 -4.86 -7.44 15.26
C ILE A 56 -4.19 -7.55 13.89
N PHE A 57 -4.61 -6.67 12.97
CA PHE A 57 -3.96 -6.49 11.67
C PHE A 57 -3.21 -5.15 11.63
N ILE A 58 -1.91 -5.17 11.35
CA ILE A 58 -1.05 -3.98 11.28
C ILE A 58 -0.42 -3.90 9.91
N PHE A 59 -0.64 -2.82 9.16
CA PHE A 59 0.01 -2.70 7.86
C PHE A 59 0.48 -1.29 7.53
N SER A 60 1.49 -1.23 6.68
CA SER A 60 2.00 0.01 6.10
C SER A 60 2.00 -0.09 4.58
N TRP A 61 1.86 1.06 3.92
CA TRP A 61 1.88 1.17 2.47
C TRP A 61 2.40 2.54 2.04
N HIS A 62 2.63 2.71 0.73
CA HIS A 62 2.96 4.03 0.18
C HIS A 62 1.75 4.96 0.25
N HIS A 63 1.97 6.20 0.68
CA HIS A 63 0.88 7.17 0.72
C HIS A 63 0.22 7.32 -0.66
N THR A 64 -1.11 7.35 -0.66
CA THR A 64 -1.94 7.34 -1.88
C THR A 64 -1.72 8.57 -2.78
N LEU A 65 -1.24 9.69 -2.21
CA LEU A 65 -0.84 10.87 -2.99
C LEU A 65 0.45 10.66 -3.79
N ASN A 66 1.30 9.69 -3.44
CA ASN A 66 2.59 9.53 -4.12
C ASN A 66 2.42 9.20 -5.61
N TYR A 67 1.35 8.48 -5.96
CA TYR A 67 1.05 8.18 -7.36
C TYR A 67 0.38 9.35 -8.10
N CYS A 68 0.03 10.43 -7.41
CA CYS A 68 -0.51 11.64 -8.03
C CYS A 68 0.60 12.56 -8.56
N VAL A 69 1.83 12.38 -8.07
CA VAL A 69 3.03 13.10 -8.51
C VAL A 69 3.33 12.73 -9.97
N GLY A 70 3.60 13.75 -10.77
CA GLY A 70 3.99 13.59 -12.16
C GLY A 70 5.29 12.80 -12.25
N TRP A 71 5.28 11.74 -13.05
CA TRP A 71 6.44 10.86 -13.23
C TRP A 71 6.93 10.93 -14.68
N SER A 72 8.22 11.19 -14.88
CA SER A 72 8.84 11.15 -16.19
C SER A 72 9.31 9.73 -16.51
N CYS A 73 8.66 9.05 -17.47
CA CYS A 73 9.07 7.73 -17.92
C CYS A 73 10.47 7.73 -18.56
N SER A 74 10.84 8.80 -19.28
CA SER A 74 12.14 8.91 -19.93
C SER A 74 13.29 9.12 -18.93
N GLN A 75 13.02 9.87 -17.85
CA GLN A 75 14.04 10.20 -16.84
C GLN A 75 13.96 9.33 -15.58
N ARG A 76 12.95 8.46 -15.47
CA ARG A 76 12.66 7.62 -14.30
C ARG A 76 12.72 8.39 -12.97
N LYS A 77 12.08 9.56 -12.94
CA LYS A 77 12.01 10.42 -11.75
C LYS A 77 10.75 11.27 -11.73
N ASP A 78 10.47 11.81 -10.55
CA ASP A 78 9.41 12.80 -10.35
C ASP A 78 9.67 14.07 -11.17
N VAL A 79 8.58 14.66 -11.67
CA VAL A 79 8.57 15.92 -12.39
C VAL A 79 8.58 17.04 -11.37
N ILE A 80 9.69 17.77 -11.34
CA ILE A 80 9.88 18.95 -10.50
C ILE A 80 10.01 20.16 -11.43
N GLU A 81 9.11 21.13 -11.28
CA GLU A 81 9.11 22.38 -12.02
C GLU A 81 9.30 23.54 -11.04
N ASN A 82 10.32 24.37 -11.27
CA ASN A 82 10.65 25.51 -10.40
C ASN A 82 10.77 25.15 -8.91
N GLY A 83 11.36 23.99 -8.61
CA GLY A 83 11.52 23.50 -7.24
C GLY A 83 10.23 22.95 -6.61
N THR A 84 9.15 22.82 -7.37
CA THR A 84 7.85 22.32 -6.90
C THR A 84 7.52 20.97 -7.53
N LEU A 85 6.93 20.06 -6.73
CA LEU A 85 6.39 18.80 -7.24
C LEU A 85 5.13 19.06 -8.06
N VAL A 86 5.09 18.56 -9.29
CA VAL A 86 3.91 18.68 -10.15
C VAL A 86 2.97 17.49 -9.90
N PHE A 87 1.70 17.77 -9.62
CA PHE A 87 0.66 16.75 -9.51
C PHE A 87 -0.18 16.77 -10.78
N ASN A 88 -0.07 15.75 -11.62
CA ASN A 88 -0.75 15.71 -12.93
C ASN A 88 -1.64 14.47 -13.11
N LYS A 89 -1.74 13.62 -12.09
CA LYS A 89 -2.72 12.53 -12.05
C LYS A 89 -3.79 12.81 -11.01
N SER A 90 -5.02 12.41 -11.32
CA SER A 90 -6.16 12.60 -10.43
C SER A 90 -6.08 11.64 -9.25
N TYR A 91 -6.29 12.16 -8.04
CA TYR A 91 -6.45 11.34 -6.82
C TYR A 91 -7.67 10.40 -6.89
N PHE A 92 -8.68 10.76 -7.69
CA PHE A 92 -9.91 9.99 -7.83
C PHE A 92 -9.82 8.95 -8.94
N ASP A 93 -8.75 8.92 -9.72
CA ASP A 93 -8.53 7.93 -10.77
C ASP A 93 -7.85 6.70 -10.20
N GLU A 94 -8.68 5.71 -9.83
CA GLU A 94 -8.25 4.40 -9.34
C GLU A 94 -8.08 3.39 -10.49
N SER A 95 -7.92 3.84 -11.74
CA SER A 95 -7.66 2.94 -12.87
C SER A 95 -6.33 2.22 -12.70
N TYR A 96 -6.28 0.96 -13.16
CA TYR A 96 -5.05 0.20 -13.19
C TYR A 96 -4.05 0.79 -14.18
N PHE A 97 -2.80 0.95 -13.77
CA PHE A 97 -1.70 1.41 -14.62
C PHE A 97 -0.50 0.49 -14.49
N ARG A 98 0.34 0.47 -15.53
CA ARG A 98 1.59 -0.29 -15.55
C ARG A 98 2.75 0.59 -15.17
N MET A 99 3.64 0.08 -14.33
CA MET A 99 4.90 0.74 -14.00
C MET A 99 6.06 -0.19 -14.33
N PRO A 100 7.09 0.27 -15.07
CA PRO A 100 8.28 -0.53 -15.29
C PRO A 100 9.14 -0.55 -14.02
N VAL A 101 9.49 -1.74 -13.55
CA VAL A 101 10.37 -1.96 -12.40
C VAL A 101 11.39 -3.04 -12.76
N ASP A 102 12.68 -2.69 -12.76
CA ASP A 102 13.81 -3.61 -12.96
C ASP A 102 13.65 -4.64 -14.10
N GLY A 103 13.25 -4.16 -15.28
CA GLY A 103 13.07 -5.01 -16.48
C GLY A 103 11.78 -5.83 -16.48
N SER A 104 10.91 -5.64 -15.50
CA SER A 104 9.56 -6.19 -15.42
C SER A 104 8.49 -5.09 -15.43
N GLU A 105 7.24 -5.46 -15.68
CA GLU A 105 6.09 -4.58 -15.52
C GLU A 105 5.25 -5.04 -14.33
N ILE A 106 4.87 -4.10 -13.49
CA ILE A 106 3.93 -4.30 -12.39
C ILE A 106 2.63 -3.56 -12.70
N ILE A 107 1.50 -4.13 -12.29
CA ILE A 107 0.19 -3.51 -12.40
C ILE A 107 -0.16 -2.94 -11.03
N LEU A 108 -0.40 -1.63 -11.00
CA LEU A 108 -0.74 -0.89 -9.79
C LEU A 108 -2.09 -0.21 -9.96
N CYS A 109 -2.71 0.12 -8.84
CA CYS A 109 -3.94 0.90 -8.77
C CYS A 109 -3.74 1.98 -7.71
N ASN A 110 -3.91 3.25 -8.09
CA ASN A 110 -3.81 4.36 -7.16
C ASN A 110 -5.10 4.48 -6.34
N ARG A 111 -5.26 3.61 -5.34
CA ARG A 111 -6.46 3.60 -4.51
C ARG A 111 -6.49 4.80 -3.56
N LYS A 112 -7.67 5.37 -3.33
CA LYS A 112 -7.89 6.39 -2.29
C LYS A 112 -7.73 5.79 -0.89
N ILE A 113 -7.46 6.62 0.10
CA ILE A 113 -7.51 6.22 1.52
C ILE A 113 -8.87 5.62 1.86
N SER A 114 -9.96 6.27 1.43
CA SER A 114 -11.33 5.78 1.65
C SER A 114 -11.55 4.38 1.12
N THR A 115 -10.89 4.01 0.02
CA THR A 115 -11.00 2.67 -0.59
C THR A 115 -10.38 1.61 0.33
N TYR A 116 -9.22 1.90 0.94
CA TYR A 116 -8.64 1.03 1.96
C TYR A 116 -9.51 0.92 3.20
N ILE A 117 -9.95 2.04 3.75
CA ILE A 117 -10.75 2.08 4.99
C ILE A 117 -12.09 1.36 4.80
N ASN A 118 -12.76 1.57 3.67
CA ASN A 118 -14.03 0.90 3.39
C ASN A 118 -13.85 -0.61 3.16
N ALA A 119 -12.77 -1.03 2.49
CA ALA A 119 -12.47 -2.45 2.31
C ALA A 119 -12.16 -3.15 3.65
N LEU A 120 -11.45 -2.48 4.57
CA LEU A 120 -11.24 -2.97 5.94
C LEU A 120 -12.58 -3.15 6.67
N ALA A 121 -13.44 -2.14 6.63
CA ALA A 121 -14.76 -2.19 7.28
C ALA A 121 -15.64 -3.30 6.72
N GLN A 122 -15.64 -3.50 5.39
CA GLN A 122 -16.37 -4.58 4.73
C GLN A 122 -15.86 -5.97 5.13
N ALA A 123 -14.55 -6.12 5.34
CA ALA A 123 -13.95 -7.35 5.84
C ALA A 123 -14.17 -7.58 7.35
N GLY A 124 -14.85 -6.66 8.05
CA GLY A 124 -15.19 -6.78 9.46
C GLY A 124 -14.15 -6.21 10.42
N PHE A 125 -13.14 -5.48 9.92
CA PHE A 125 -12.18 -4.78 10.78
C PHE A 125 -12.77 -3.49 11.34
N VAL A 126 -12.36 -3.16 12.57
CA VAL A 126 -12.53 -1.82 13.15
C VAL A 126 -11.18 -1.12 13.08
N VAL A 127 -11.14 0.08 12.51
CA VAL A 127 -9.90 0.86 12.43
C VAL A 127 -9.65 1.53 13.76
N GLU A 128 -8.66 1.03 14.50
CA GLU A 128 -8.24 1.61 15.78
C GLU A 128 -7.35 2.83 15.59
N GLN A 129 -6.41 2.75 14.65
CA GLN A 129 -5.44 3.82 14.39
C GLN A 129 -5.05 3.87 12.92
N MET A 130 -4.98 5.08 12.38
CA MET A 130 -4.39 5.39 11.08
C MET A 130 -3.38 6.53 11.27
N VAL A 131 -2.14 6.33 10.80
CA VAL A 131 -1.07 7.30 10.98
C VAL A 131 -0.45 7.64 9.64
N GLU A 132 -0.39 8.93 9.34
CA GLU A 132 0.37 9.49 8.24
C GLU A 132 1.62 10.14 8.83
N GLN A 133 2.76 9.44 8.71
CA GLN A 133 4.01 9.89 9.31
C GLN A 133 4.70 10.93 8.42
N THR A 134 5.24 11.97 9.08
CA THR A 134 6.20 12.92 8.51
C THR A 134 7.61 12.58 9.02
N ASP A 135 8.62 13.35 8.63
CA ASP A 135 9.98 13.17 9.14
C ASP A 135 10.09 13.52 10.63
N LYS A 136 11.14 13.00 11.27
CA LYS A 136 11.35 13.16 12.71
C LYS A 136 11.46 14.63 13.13
N GLU A 137 12.10 15.46 12.32
CA GLU A 137 12.33 16.88 12.62
C GLU A 137 11.00 17.64 12.61
N THR A 138 10.14 17.37 11.62
CA THR A 138 8.78 17.91 11.55
C THR A 138 7.90 17.41 12.71
N MET A 139 8.01 16.14 13.11
CA MET A 139 7.25 15.61 14.26
C MET A 139 7.64 16.28 15.58
N GLU A 140 8.94 16.53 15.80
CA GLU A 140 9.45 17.15 17.02
C GLU A 140 9.11 18.65 17.09
N ALA A 141 8.96 19.33 15.95
CA ALA A 141 8.58 20.74 15.89
C ALA A 141 7.15 21.04 16.36
N VAL A 142 6.21 20.09 16.20
CA VAL A 142 4.78 20.29 16.56
C VAL A 142 4.53 20.16 18.07
N ILE A 143 5.45 19.56 18.83
CA ILE A 143 5.35 19.37 20.29
C ILE A 143 5.76 20.63 21.08
N GLN A 144 6.25 21.68 20.41
CA GLN A 144 6.72 22.92 21.05
C GLN A 144 5.68 24.07 21.12
N CYS A 145 4.38 23.78 20.91
CA CYS A 145 3.30 24.78 21.09
C CYS A 145 2.69 24.71 22.50
#